data_AF-A0A957KS00-F1
#
_entry.id   AF-A0A957KS00-F1
#
_cell.length_a   1.000
_cell.length_b   1.000
_cell.length_c   1.000
_cell.angle_alpha   90.00
_cell.angle_beta   90.00
_cell.angle_gamma   90.00
#
_symmetry.space_group_name_H-M   'P 1'
#
loop_
_entity.id
_entity.type
_entity.pdbx_description
1 polymer ?
#
loop_
_entity_poly.entity_id
_entity_poly.type
_entity_poly.pdbx_seq_one_letter_code
_entity_poly.pdbx_strand_id
1 'polypeptide(L)' 'MSLPATTQIVIIGGGVMGASTAYHLARRGCTDVL' A
#
# COMPACT_ATOMS: atom_id res chain seq x y z
N MET A 1 -12.81 1.26 12.08
CA MET A 1 -12.30 1.27 10.70
C MET A 1 -12.49 -0.11 10.12
N SER A 2 -13.30 -0.25 9.06
CA SER A 2 -13.45 -1.52 8.34
C SER A 2 -12.40 -1.61 7.23
N LEU A 3 -11.73 -2.75 7.10
CA LEU A 3 -10.87 -3.01 5.95
C LEU A 3 -11.75 -3.09 4.68
N PRO A 4 -11.34 -2.49 3.55
CA PRO A 4 -12.03 -2.69 2.29
C PRO A 4 -12.05 -4.18 1.92
N ALA A 5 -13.14 -4.63 1.30
CA ALA A 5 -13.27 -6.02 0.86
C ALA A 5 -12.32 -6.36 -0.29
N THR A 6 -11.88 -5.34 -1.03
CA THR A 6 -10.98 -5.45 -2.18
C THR A 6 -10.05 -4.23 -2.23
N THR A 7 -8.81 -4.46 -2.59
CA THR A 7 -7.84 -3.40 -2.94
C THR A 7 -6.92 -3.95 -4.02
N GLN A 8 -6.32 -3.08 -4.83
CA GLN A 8 -5.37 -3.48 -5.86
C GLN A 8 -4.07 -4.04 -5.27
N ILE A 9 -3.59 -3.48 -4.15
CA ILE A 9 -2.30 -3.85 -3.56
C ILE A 9 -2.40 -3.86 -2.03
N VAL A 10 -1.96 -4.95 -1.40
CA VAL A 10 -1.80 -5.06 0.06
C VAL A 10 -0.32 -5.22 0.40
N ILE A 11 0.19 -4.39 1.30
CA ILE A 11 1.55 -4.46 1.84
C ILE A 11 1.48 -5.09 3.25
N ILE A 12 1.97 -6.31 3.38
CA ILE A 12 2.03 -6.99 4.67
C ILE A 12 3.34 -6.62 5.38
N GLY A 13 3.23 -5.71 6.35
CA GLY A 13 4.32 -5.27 7.23
C GLY A 13 4.72 -3.80 7.02
N GLY A 14 4.56 -2.97 8.05
CA GLY A 14 4.79 -1.51 8.02
C GLY A 14 6.21 -1.05 8.35
N GLY A 15 7.23 -1.90 8.12
CA GLY A 15 8.62 -1.52 8.32
C GLY A 15 9.16 -0.59 7.23
N VAL A 16 10.46 -0.26 7.27
CA VAL A 16 11.11 0.61 6.28
C VAL A 16 10.88 0.15 4.83
N MET A 17 10.92 -1.17 4.60
CA MET A 17 10.67 -1.75 3.29
C MET A 17 9.21 -1.61 2.86
N GLY A 18 8.26 -1.76 3.79
CA GLY A 18 6.83 -1.60 3.51
C GLY A 18 6.47 -0.16 3.17
N ALA A 19 6.96 0.79 3.96
CA ALA A 19 6.76 2.23 3.72
C ALA A 19 7.44 2.68 2.41
N SER A 20 8.65 2.22 2.13
CA SER A 20 9.35 2.49 0.87
C SER A 20 8.58 1.96 -0.34
N THR A 21 8.04 0.73 -0.22
CA THR A 21 7.21 0.12 -1.26
C THR A 21 5.95 0.95 -1.50
N ALA A 22 5.22 1.33 -0.45
CA ALA A 22 4.04 2.19 -0.55
C ALA A 22 4.36 3.54 -1.21
N TYR A 23 5.46 4.18 -0.81
CA TYR A 23 5.91 5.45 -1.37
C TYR A 23 6.21 5.34 -2.87
N HIS A 24 6.96 4.33 -3.29
CA HIS A 24 7.30 4.15 -4.70
C HIS A 24 6.09 3.76 -5.56
N LEU A 25 5.14 3.00 -5.02
CA LEU A 25 3.86 2.71 -5.67
C LEU A 25 3.02 3.97 -5.85
N ALA A 26 2.86 4.76 -4.78
CA ALA A 26 2.15 6.04 -4.84
C ALA A 26 2.78 6.99 -5.87
N ARG A 27 4.12 7.08 -5.91
CA ARG A 27 4.85 7.91 -6.89
C ARG A 27 4.66 7.45 -8.33
N ARG A 28 4.31 6.17 -8.56
CA ARG A 28 3.97 5.62 -9.88
C ARG A 28 2.48 5.75 -10.22
N GLY A 29 1.68 6.37 -9.37
CA GLY A 29 0.25 6.58 -9.57
C GLY A 29 -0.63 5.45 -9.01
N CYS A 30 -0.07 4.47 -8.30
CA CYS A 30 -0.87 3.47 -7.60
C CYS A 30 -1.43 4.09 -6.32
N THR A 31 -2.71 4.47 -6.34
CA THR A 31 -3.38 5.14 -5.21
C THR A 31 -4.18 4.19 -4.32
N ASP A 32 -4.48 2.99 -4.80
CA ASP A 32 -5.20 1.95 -4.06
C ASP A 32 -4.22 0.93 -3.47
N VAL A 33 -3.55 1.34 -2.39
CA VAL A 33 -2.56 0.56 -1.65
C VAL A 33 -2.96 0.53 -0.17
N LEU A 34 -3.01 -0.66 0.42
CA LEU A 34 -3.35 -0.89 1.83
C LEU A 34 -2.20 -1.53 2.62
#